data_AF-A0A1G6LGM5-F1
#
_entry.id   AF-A0A1G6LGM5-F1
#
_cell.length_a   1.000
_cell.length_b   1.000
_cell.length_c   1.000
_cell.angle_alpha   90.00
_cell.angle_beta   90.00
_cell.angle_gamma   90.00
#
_symmetry.space_group_name_H-M   'P 1'
#
loop_
_entity.id
_entity.type
_entity.pdbx_description
1 polymer ?
#
loop_
_entity_poly.entity_id
_entity_poly.type
_entity_poly.pdbx_seq_one_letter_code
_entity_poly.pdbx_strand_id
1 'polypeptide(L)'
;MLSTVVNVGAKAPMALDPTHCQAPEADLPLPAGWEPYRKAVRSCPLVQVGAGNSESKAAKVRVLAVFTDAYYRGLPPDAPWEHFPLPLLVDDSGRCVGKLSHLFPADPPEELDLVPGHWRDGVPQEIQLKVRSPAMGGDYHLPTLRLDPKTHLYRPAYAQPATSSDQDKTPVPRACSEL
;
A
#
# COMPACT_ATOMS: atom_id res chain seq x y z
N MET A 1 -36.17 30.76 11.11
CA MET A 1 -34.89 30.19 11.55
C MET A 1 -34.71 28.87 10.83
N LEU A 2 -33.79 28.80 9.86
CA LEU A 2 -33.46 27.57 9.14
C LEU A 2 -32.06 27.16 9.60
N SER A 3 -32.00 26.09 10.40
CA SER A 3 -30.76 25.49 10.87
C SER A 3 -30.13 24.72 9.71
N THR A 4 -29.04 25.24 9.15
CA THR A 4 -28.20 24.48 8.23
C THR A 4 -27.20 23.68 9.05
N VAL A 5 -27.34 22.35 9.01
CA VAL A 5 -26.38 21.42 9.61
C VAL A 5 -25.08 21.53 8.83
N VAL A 6 -24.02 21.96 9.50
CA VAL A 6 -22.66 21.99 8.95
C VAL A 6 -22.20 20.55 8.79
N ASN A 7 -22.04 20.13 7.54
CA ASN A 7 -21.49 18.83 7.21
C ASN A 7 -20.03 18.79 7.72
N VAL A 8 -19.76 17.96 8.72
CA VAL A 8 -18.44 17.80 9.34
C VAL A 8 -17.47 17.29 8.28
N GLY A 9 -16.35 17.99 8.15
CA GLY A 9 -15.37 17.89 7.07
C GLY A 9 -15.07 16.46 6.60
N ALA A 10 -15.35 16.22 5.32
CA ALA A 10 -14.78 15.10 4.61
C ALA A 10 -13.25 15.27 4.60
N LYS A 11 -12.57 14.45 5.40
CA LYS A 11 -11.11 14.36 5.44
C LYS A 11 -10.66 13.89 4.06
N ALA A 12 -10.05 14.76 3.28
CA ALA A 12 -9.52 14.39 1.97
C ALA A 12 -8.49 13.27 2.18
N PRO A 13 -8.65 12.09 1.56
CA PRO A 13 -7.62 11.07 1.60
C PRO A 13 -6.44 11.59 0.78
N MET A 14 -5.29 11.81 1.42
CA MET A 14 -4.05 12.01 0.67
C MET A 14 -3.59 10.61 0.25
N ALA A 15 -3.88 10.29 -1.01
CA ALA A 15 -3.51 9.04 -1.66
C ALA A 15 -1.98 8.90 -1.77
N LEU A 16 -1.51 7.66 -1.89
CA LEU A 16 -0.12 7.40 -2.30
C LEU A 16 0.05 7.84 -3.74
N ASP A 17 0.65 9.01 -3.95
CA ASP A 17 0.96 9.53 -5.28
C ASP A 17 2.43 9.19 -5.63
N PRO A 18 2.68 8.50 -6.77
CA PRO A 18 4.02 8.24 -7.29
C PRO A 18 4.95 9.46 -7.30
N THR A 19 4.41 10.68 -7.43
CA THR A 19 5.19 11.94 -7.43
C THR A 19 5.90 12.21 -6.10
N HIS A 20 5.44 11.64 -4.99
CA HIS A 20 6.03 11.83 -3.66
C HIS A 20 6.94 10.67 -3.23
N CYS A 21 7.19 9.71 -4.12
CA CYS A 21 8.04 8.57 -3.86
C CYS A 21 9.50 8.87 -4.24
N GLN A 22 10.42 8.40 -3.40
CA GLN A 22 11.86 8.68 -3.53
C GLN A 22 12.64 7.38 -3.78
N ALA A 23 13.89 7.49 -4.19
CA ALA A 23 14.77 6.32 -4.18
C ALA A 23 14.87 5.77 -2.74
N PRO A 24 14.89 4.44 -2.55
CA PRO A 24 15.17 3.87 -1.23
C PRO A 24 16.59 4.23 -0.78
N GLU A 25 16.85 4.14 0.52
CA GLU A 25 18.19 4.20 1.07
C GLU A 25 19.08 3.12 0.41
N ALA A 26 20.34 3.45 0.15
CA ALA A 26 21.22 2.60 -0.66
C ALA A 26 21.47 1.21 -0.03
N ASP A 27 21.43 1.14 1.30
CA ASP A 27 21.66 -0.04 2.13
C ASP A 27 20.36 -0.76 2.53
N LEU A 28 19.20 -0.31 2.04
CA LEU A 28 17.93 -0.98 2.30
C LEU A 28 17.97 -2.42 1.73
N PRO A 29 17.84 -3.46 2.57
CA PRO A 29 17.83 -4.84 2.10
C PRO A 29 16.56 -5.07 1.27
N LEU A 30 16.75 -5.54 0.04
CA LEU A 30 15.67 -5.94 -0.84
C LEU A 30 15.65 -7.48 -0.90
N PRO A 31 14.46 -8.12 -0.97
CA PRO A 31 14.37 -9.55 -1.24
C PRO A 31 15.06 -9.91 -2.56
N ALA A 32 15.57 -11.14 -2.69
CA ALA A 32 16.32 -11.57 -3.88
C ALA A 32 15.58 -11.31 -5.21
N GLY A 33 14.26 -11.53 -5.25
CA GLY A 33 13.43 -11.28 -6.44
C GLY A 33 13.26 -9.79 -6.82
N TRP A 34 13.69 -8.85 -5.97
CA TRP A 34 13.64 -7.41 -6.24
C TRP A 34 14.94 -6.86 -6.80
N GLU A 35 16.06 -7.57 -6.65
CA GLU A 35 17.38 -7.08 -7.07
C GLU A 35 17.47 -6.66 -8.54
N PRO A 36 16.90 -7.41 -9.51
CA PRO A 36 16.91 -6.99 -10.92
C PRO A 36 16.28 -5.62 -11.15
N TYR A 37 15.37 -5.21 -10.26
CA TYR A 37 14.59 -3.97 -10.38
C TYR A 37 15.11 -2.85 -9.48
N ARG A 38 16.23 -3.02 -8.75
CA ARG A 38 16.73 -2.09 -7.73
C ARG A 38 16.72 -0.61 -8.15
N LYS A 39 17.12 -0.30 -9.38
CA LYS A 39 17.15 1.09 -9.90
C LYS A 39 15.75 1.70 -10.08
N ALA A 40 14.75 0.86 -10.30
CA ALA A 40 13.35 1.24 -10.45
C ALA A 40 12.56 1.16 -9.13
N VAL A 41 13.14 0.61 -8.05
CA VAL A 41 12.49 0.60 -6.74
C VAL A 41 12.35 2.02 -6.20
N ARG A 42 11.19 2.32 -5.62
CA ARG A 42 10.92 3.55 -4.89
C ARG A 42 10.33 3.25 -3.53
N SER A 43 10.62 4.16 -2.61
CA SER A 43 10.07 4.22 -1.27
C SER A 43 9.05 5.36 -1.21
N CYS A 44 7.81 5.01 -0.91
CA CYS A 44 6.69 5.94 -0.84
C CYS A 44 6.24 6.10 0.62
N PRO A 45 6.40 7.29 1.23
CA PRO A 45 5.97 7.51 2.60
C PRO A 45 4.44 7.46 2.71
N LEU A 46 3.92 6.81 3.75
CA LEU A 46 2.55 7.02 4.18
C LEU A 46 2.51 8.25 5.10
N VAL A 47 1.41 8.98 5.09
CA VAL A 47 1.32 10.31 5.71
C VAL A 47 0.06 10.43 6.54
N GLN A 48 0.22 10.85 7.79
CA GLN A 48 -0.89 11.22 8.66
C GLN A 48 -1.20 12.70 8.44
N VAL A 49 -2.34 12.98 7.82
CA VAL A 49 -2.86 14.34 7.73
C VAL A 49 -3.58 14.68 9.04
N GLY A 50 -3.08 15.71 9.72
CA GLY A 50 -3.69 16.28 10.92
C GLY A 50 -5.11 16.81 10.68
N ALA A 51 -5.93 16.92 11.73
CA ALA A 51 -7.21 17.60 11.62
C ALA A 51 -6.97 19.11 11.41
N GLY A 52 -7.41 19.66 10.27
CA GLY A 52 -7.34 21.12 10.01
C GLY A 52 -6.07 21.62 9.30
N ASN A 53 -5.59 20.92 8.27
CA ASN A 53 -4.51 21.37 7.36
C ASN A 53 -3.17 21.73 8.02
N SER A 54 -2.97 21.40 9.30
CA SER A 54 -1.77 21.72 10.06
C SER A 54 -0.92 20.46 10.19
N GLU A 55 0.23 20.50 9.54
CA GLU A 55 1.32 19.50 9.48
C GLU A 55 0.93 18.06 9.09
N SER A 56 1.52 17.59 7.98
CA SER A 56 1.53 16.18 7.62
C SER A 56 2.73 15.51 8.29
N LYS A 57 2.48 14.43 9.04
CA LYS A 57 3.55 13.64 9.67
C LYS A 57 3.75 12.35 8.90
N ALA A 58 5.01 12.02 8.58
CA ALA A 58 5.35 10.73 8.01
C ALA A 58 4.99 9.59 8.98
N ALA A 59 4.38 8.54 8.44
CA ALA A 59 4.13 7.31 9.14
C ALA A 59 5.44 6.57 9.42
N LYS A 60 5.43 5.72 10.45
CA LYS A 60 6.52 4.76 10.71
C LYS A 60 6.49 3.53 9.79
N VAL A 61 5.69 3.60 8.72
CA VAL A 61 5.50 2.54 7.73
C VAL A 61 5.48 3.21 6.36
N ARG A 62 6.21 2.63 5.42
CA ARG A 62 6.33 3.10 4.04
C ARG A 62 6.07 1.96 3.06
N VAL A 63 5.71 2.31 1.83
CA VAL A 63 5.54 1.34 0.74
C VAL A 63 6.82 1.27 -0.07
N LEU A 64 7.34 0.07 -0.29
CA LEU A 64 8.33 -0.20 -1.33
C LEU A 64 7.63 -0.77 -2.55
N ALA A 65 7.97 -0.25 -3.72
CA ALA A 65 7.33 -0.59 -4.99
C ALA A 65 8.33 -0.52 -6.15
N VAL A 66 8.18 -1.37 -7.15
CA VAL A 66 8.89 -1.23 -8.43
C VAL A 66 8.09 -0.29 -9.31
N PHE A 67 8.70 0.83 -9.71
CA PHE A 67 8.06 1.77 -10.63
C PHE A 67 8.31 1.30 -12.06
N THR A 68 7.29 0.71 -12.68
CA THR A 68 7.34 0.12 -14.02
C THR A 68 7.82 1.12 -15.07
N ASP A 69 7.31 2.34 -15.06
CA ASP A 69 7.76 3.43 -15.95
C ASP A 69 9.26 3.72 -15.80
N ALA A 70 9.78 3.69 -14.57
CA ALA A 70 11.20 3.91 -14.32
C ALA A 70 12.06 2.73 -14.81
N TYR A 71 11.52 1.51 -14.77
CA TYR A 71 12.17 0.32 -15.31
C TYR A 71 12.23 0.35 -16.85
N TYR A 72 11.12 0.67 -17.53
CA TYR A 72 11.05 0.64 -18.99
C TYR A 72 11.66 1.85 -19.71
N ARG A 73 11.91 2.98 -19.03
CA ARG A 73 12.41 4.23 -19.66
C ARG A 73 13.69 4.08 -20.48
N GLY A 74 14.49 3.05 -20.25
CA GLY A 74 15.73 2.76 -20.99
C GLY A 74 15.69 1.47 -21.83
N LEU A 75 14.54 0.82 -21.94
CA LEU A 75 14.41 -0.45 -22.66
C LEU A 75 13.86 -0.22 -24.09
N PRO A 76 14.07 -1.18 -25.00
CA PRO A 76 13.42 -1.15 -26.31
C PRO A 76 11.89 -1.03 -26.20
N PRO A 77 11.20 -0.36 -27.14
CA PRO A 77 9.73 -0.20 -27.11
C PRO A 77 8.95 -1.52 -27.11
N ASP A 78 9.55 -2.60 -27.57
CA ASP A 78 9.01 -3.96 -27.65
C ASP A 78 9.52 -4.87 -26.52
N ALA A 79 10.14 -4.30 -25.48
CA ALA A 79 10.56 -5.05 -24.32
C ALA A 79 9.38 -5.84 -23.72
N PRO A 80 9.55 -7.14 -23.44
CA PRO A 80 8.48 -7.97 -22.92
C PRO A 80 8.05 -7.50 -21.54
N TRP A 81 6.78 -7.73 -21.21
CA TRP A 81 6.25 -7.41 -19.90
C TRP A 81 6.84 -8.32 -18.80
N GLU A 82 7.44 -7.70 -17.79
CA GLU A 82 8.01 -8.37 -16.63
C GLU A 82 6.97 -8.75 -15.58
N HIS A 83 7.24 -9.84 -14.86
CA HIS A 83 6.47 -10.22 -13.67
C HIS A 83 7.01 -9.50 -12.43
N PHE A 84 6.63 -8.22 -12.28
CA PHE A 84 7.09 -7.41 -11.16
C PHE A 84 6.66 -7.96 -9.80
N PRO A 85 7.50 -7.83 -8.76
CA PRO A 85 7.10 -8.21 -7.42
C PRO A 85 6.03 -7.24 -6.88
N LEU A 86 5.07 -7.80 -6.14
CA LEU A 86 4.03 -7.00 -5.48
C LEU A 86 4.62 -6.10 -4.38
N PRO A 87 4.13 -4.86 -4.23
CA PRO A 87 4.63 -3.89 -3.26
C PRO A 87 4.63 -4.39 -1.82
N LEU A 88 5.62 -3.94 -1.05
CA LEU A 88 5.80 -4.29 0.36
C LEU A 88 5.47 -3.10 1.25
N LEU A 89 4.90 -3.37 2.42
CA LEU A 89 4.90 -2.44 3.55
C LEU A 89 6.14 -2.75 4.39
N VAL A 90 6.95 -1.74 4.65
CA VAL A 90 8.14 -1.84 5.52
C VAL A 90 8.07 -0.83 6.65
N ASP A 91 8.60 -1.19 7.82
CA ASP A 91 8.75 -0.26 8.93
C ASP A 91 10.01 0.62 8.79
N ASP A 92 10.26 1.50 9.77
CA ASP A 92 11.41 2.42 9.79
C ASP A 92 12.76 1.70 9.70
N SER A 93 12.85 0.43 10.12
CA SER A 93 14.09 -0.36 10.03
C SER A 93 14.28 -1.02 8.67
N GLY A 94 13.31 -0.87 7.75
CA GLY A 94 13.28 -1.61 6.49
C GLY A 94 12.74 -3.03 6.61
N ARG A 95 12.31 -3.45 7.81
CA ARG A 95 11.71 -4.78 8.00
C ARG A 95 10.35 -4.81 7.34
N CYS A 96 10.10 -5.87 6.59
CA CYS A 96 8.82 -6.10 5.94
C CYS A 96 7.73 -6.44 6.98
N VAL A 97 6.64 -5.67 6.94
CA VAL A 97 5.48 -5.78 7.86
C VAL A 97 4.19 -6.07 7.11
N GLY A 98 4.20 -6.16 5.79
CA GLY A 98 3.04 -6.51 5.00
C GLY A 98 3.34 -6.51 3.50
N LYS A 99 2.37 -6.98 2.72
CA LYS A 99 2.43 -7.05 1.26
C LYS A 99 1.10 -6.57 0.69
N LEU A 100 1.14 -5.72 -0.33
CA LEU A 100 -0.08 -5.32 -1.05
C LEU A 100 -0.51 -6.44 -2.00
N SER A 101 -1.82 -6.60 -2.18
CA SER A 101 -2.38 -7.62 -3.06
C SER A 101 -2.54 -7.17 -4.52
N HIS A 102 -2.08 -5.98 -4.85
CA HIS A 102 -2.19 -5.37 -6.17
C HIS A 102 -0.91 -4.57 -6.46
N LEU A 103 -0.50 -4.52 -7.73
CA LEU A 103 0.71 -3.80 -8.14
C LEU A 103 0.54 -2.28 -7.90
N PHE A 104 1.65 -1.61 -7.59
CA PHE A 104 1.72 -0.16 -7.44
C PHE A 104 3.11 0.32 -7.86
N PRO A 105 3.21 1.44 -8.60
CA PRO A 105 2.14 2.00 -9.42
C PRO A 105 1.67 0.93 -10.43
N ALA A 106 0.36 0.84 -10.63
CA ALA A 106 -0.24 -0.20 -11.47
C ALA A 106 0.05 0.06 -12.96
N ASP A 107 -0.14 -0.97 -13.78
CA ASP A 107 -0.07 -0.84 -15.25
C ASP A 107 -1.21 0.09 -15.71
N PRO A 108 -0.90 1.21 -16.38
CA PRO A 108 -1.93 2.09 -16.88
C PRO A 108 -2.96 1.31 -17.73
N PRO A 109 -4.25 1.58 -17.55
CA PRO A 109 -4.78 2.80 -16.94
C PRO A 109 -5.31 2.63 -15.52
N GLU A 110 -4.97 1.54 -14.81
CA GLU A 110 -5.38 1.37 -13.40
C GLU A 110 -4.47 2.14 -12.45
N GLU A 111 -5.04 2.62 -11.33
CA GLU A 111 -4.29 3.29 -10.26
C GLU A 111 -4.71 2.71 -8.90
N LEU A 112 -3.80 2.66 -7.93
CA LEU A 112 -4.09 2.16 -6.58
C LEU A 112 -3.90 3.28 -5.55
N ASP A 113 -5.00 3.65 -4.91
CA ASP A 113 -5.03 4.56 -3.76
C ASP A 113 -4.86 3.77 -2.45
N LEU A 114 -3.96 4.24 -1.59
CA LEU A 114 -3.81 3.76 -0.22
C LEU A 114 -4.25 4.85 0.74
N VAL A 115 -5.17 4.51 1.65
CA VAL A 115 -5.71 5.44 2.64
C VAL A 115 -5.44 4.91 4.05
N PRO A 116 -4.37 5.39 4.73
CA PRO A 116 -4.04 4.94 6.07
C PRO A 116 -4.98 5.57 7.13
N GLY A 117 -5.45 4.73 8.05
CA GLY A 117 -6.47 5.07 9.03
C GLY A 117 -6.14 4.58 10.44
N HIS A 118 -6.99 4.97 11.40
CA HIS A 118 -6.91 4.59 12.80
C HIS A 118 -5.49 4.63 13.38
N TRP A 119 -4.89 5.80 13.47
CA TRP A 119 -3.47 5.94 13.83
C TRP A 119 -3.20 5.67 15.32
N ARG A 120 -2.08 5.02 15.63
CA ARG A 120 -1.51 4.89 16.98
C ARG A 120 0.02 5.05 16.91
N ASP A 121 0.56 6.00 17.67
CA ASP A 121 2.01 6.26 17.77
C ASP A 121 2.75 6.42 16.42
N GLY A 122 2.07 6.99 15.43
CA GLY A 122 2.59 7.18 14.06
C GLY A 122 2.48 5.95 13.15
N VAL A 123 1.79 4.89 13.59
CA VAL A 123 1.52 3.67 12.80
C VAL A 123 0.03 3.60 12.47
N PRO A 124 -0.35 3.51 11.18
CA PRO A 124 -1.76 3.33 10.80
C PRO A 124 -2.22 1.94 11.22
N GLN A 125 -3.29 1.81 12.01
CA GLN A 125 -3.80 0.49 12.40
C GLN A 125 -4.59 -0.19 11.28
N GLU A 126 -5.02 0.59 10.28
CA GLU A 126 -5.57 0.07 9.03
C GLU A 126 -5.10 0.86 7.81
N ILE A 127 -5.12 0.22 6.65
CA ILE A 127 -4.86 0.84 5.35
C ILE A 127 -5.94 0.35 4.39
N GLN A 128 -6.81 1.26 3.98
CA GLN A 128 -7.83 0.98 2.97
C GLN A 128 -7.18 1.07 1.59
N LEU A 129 -7.58 0.17 0.70
CA LEU A 129 -7.02 0.02 -0.63
C LEU A 129 -8.15 0.19 -1.65
N LYS A 130 -8.01 1.15 -2.57
CA LYS A 130 -8.99 1.42 -3.63
C LYS A 130 -8.28 1.42 -4.98
N VAL A 131 -8.73 0.58 -5.89
CA VAL A 131 -8.29 0.60 -7.28
C VAL A 131 -9.22 1.51 -8.08
N ARG A 132 -8.65 2.47 -8.80
CA ARG A 132 -9.33 3.26 -9.83
C ARG A 132 -9.09 2.59 -11.17
N SER A 133 -10.16 2.22 -11.87
CA SER A 133 -10.06 1.53 -13.16
C SER A 133 -11.05 2.14 -14.15
N PRO A 134 -10.60 2.55 -15.35
CA PRO A 134 -11.51 3.04 -16.39
C PRO A 134 -12.20 1.91 -17.16
N ALA A 135 -11.94 0.64 -16.81
CA ALA A 135 -12.65 -0.49 -17.39
C ALA A 135 -14.16 -0.43 -17.06
N MET A 136 -14.97 -1.20 -17.79
CA MET A 136 -16.42 -1.27 -17.58
C MET A 136 -16.83 -1.68 -16.15
N GLY A 137 -15.93 -2.32 -15.40
CA GLY A 137 -16.13 -2.66 -13.98
C GLY A 137 -15.99 -1.48 -13.02
N GLY A 138 -15.39 -0.37 -13.46
CA GLY A 138 -15.15 0.82 -12.65
C GLY A 138 -14.20 0.59 -11.47
N ASP A 139 -14.19 1.57 -10.56
CA ASP A 139 -13.41 1.51 -9.32
C ASP A 139 -13.86 0.37 -8.40
N TYR A 140 -12.91 -0.26 -7.72
CA TYR A 140 -13.20 -1.32 -6.75
C TYR A 140 -12.30 -1.24 -5.51
N HIS A 141 -12.76 -1.83 -4.41
CA HIS A 141 -12.01 -1.90 -3.16
C HIS A 141 -11.33 -3.26 -3.01
N LEU A 142 -10.06 -3.24 -2.59
CA LEU A 142 -9.38 -4.44 -2.12
C LEU A 142 -9.63 -4.59 -0.61
N PRO A 143 -9.43 -5.78 -0.03
CA PRO A 143 -9.55 -5.97 1.41
C PRO A 143 -8.66 -4.98 2.19
N THR A 144 -9.26 -4.29 3.17
CA THR A 144 -8.52 -3.39 4.07
C THR A 144 -7.41 -4.16 4.78
N LEU A 145 -6.19 -3.62 4.77
CA LEU A 145 -5.11 -4.19 5.55
C LEU A 145 -5.24 -3.71 7.00
N ARG A 146 -5.22 -4.63 7.97
CA ARG A 146 -5.23 -4.33 9.40
C ARG A 146 -3.96 -4.82 10.07
N LEU A 147 -3.40 -3.99 10.95
CA LEU A 147 -2.25 -4.38 11.75
C LEU A 147 -2.68 -5.39 12.81
N ASP A 148 -2.11 -6.59 12.77
CA ASP A 148 -2.24 -7.59 13.84
C ASP A 148 -1.41 -7.12 15.04
N PRO A 149 -2.01 -6.87 16.22
CA PRO A 149 -1.29 -6.36 17.38
C PRO A 149 -0.36 -7.40 18.02
N LYS A 150 -0.52 -8.69 17.73
CA LYS A 150 0.33 -9.76 18.28
C LYS A 150 1.58 -9.95 17.42
N THR A 151 1.42 -9.91 16.11
CA THR A 151 2.54 -10.17 15.19
C THR A 151 3.18 -8.89 14.64
N HIS A 152 2.52 -7.74 14.79
CA HIS A 152 2.90 -6.47 14.16
C HIS A 152 3.00 -6.59 12.63
N LEU A 153 2.05 -7.30 12.02
CA LEU A 153 1.97 -7.53 10.58
C LEU A 153 0.62 -7.06 10.05
N TYR A 154 0.63 -6.38 8.92
CA TYR A 154 -0.59 -6.05 8.19
C TYR A 154 -1.16 -7.29 7.51
N ARG A 155 -2.46 -7.52 7.67
CA ARG A 155 -3.19 -8.62 7.06
C ARG A 155 -4.48 -8.15 6.41
N PRO A 156 -4.89 -8.75 5.27
CA PRO A 156 -6.21 -8.52 4.71
C PRO A 156 -7.31 -8.83 5.74
N ALA A 157 -8.14 -7.84 6.02
CA ALA A 157 -9.38 -8.03 6.74
C ALA A 157 -10.45 -8.45 5.73
N TYR A 158 -10.63 -9.75 5.55
CA TYR A 158 -11.77 -10.26 4.82
C TYR A 158 -13.04 -9.97 5.65
N ALA A 159 -14.08 -9.42 5.01
CA ALA A 159 -15.39 -9.40 5.64
C ALA A 159 -15.74 -10.85 6.01
N GLN A 160 -15.99 -11.14 7.29
CA GLN A 160 -16.46 -12.46 7.68
C GLN A 160 -17.68 -12.81 6.82
N PRO A 161 -17.68 -13.94 6.11
CA PRO A 161 -18.92 -14.47 5.57
C PRO A 161 -19.86 -14.69 6.75
N ALA A 162 -21.11 -14.24 6.63
CA ALA A 162 -22.15 -14.63 7.58
C ALA A 162 -22.21 -16.17 7.61
N THR A 163 -21.84 -16.74 8.76
CA THR A 163 -22.05 -18.13 9.20
C THR A 163 -21.95 -19.25 8.15
N SER A 164 -20.89 -20.03 8.20
CA SER A 164 -20.94 -21.47 7.93
C SER A 164 -19.77 -22.17 8.63
N SER A 165 -20.10 -23.30 9.26
CA SER A 165 -19.29 -24.15 10.12
C SER A 165 -18.02 -24.73 9.51
N ASP A 166 -17.06 -24.98 10.41
CA ASP A 166 -16.02 -26.00 10.44
C ASP A 166 -15.07 -26.24 9.25
N GLN A 167 -13.80 -26.41 9.65
CA GLN A 167 -12.61 -26.84 8.89
C GLN A 167 -11.91 -25.79 8.02
N ASP A 168 -10.77 -25.27 8.49
CA ASP A 168 -9.47 -25.88 8.18
C ASP A 168 -8.36 -25.19 8.97
N LYS A 169 -7.47 -25.97 9.58
CA LYS A 169 -6.24 -25.49 10.23
C LYS A 169 -5.18 -25.39 9.13
N THR A 170 -5.25 -24.36 8.30
CA THR A 170 -4.16 -24.03 7.38
C THR A 170 -3.24 -22.99 8.02
N PRO A 171 -1.91 -23.19 8.07
CA PRO A 171 -0.98 -22.22 8.62
C PRO A 171 -1.03 -20.89 7.86
N VAL A 172 -1.08 -19.81 8.62
CA VAL A 172 -0.97 -18.42 8.16
C VAL A 172 0.36 -18.20 7.39
N PRO A 173 0.38 -17.46 6.26
CA PRO A 173 1.61 -17.13 5.54
C PRO A 173 2.61 -16.35 6.42
N ARG A 174 3.91 -16.71 6.35
CA ARG A 174 4.99 -15.98 7.05
C ARG A 174 5.12 -14.61 6.38
N ALA A 175 5.06 -13.54 7.17
CA ALA A 175 5.16 -12.20 6.62
C ALA A 175 6.49 -12.02 5.91
N CYS A 176 6.41 -12.03 4.59
CA CYS A 176 7.51 -11.80 3.66
C CYS A 176 8.44 -13.02 3.53
N SER A 177 7.87 -14.21 3.28
CA SER A 177 8.53 -15.53 3.31
C SER A 177 9.74 -15.76 2.40
N GLU A 178 10.16 -14.78 1.62
CA GLU A 178 11.46 -14.79 0.95
C GLU A 178 12.05 -13.39 1.15
N LEU A 179 12.99 -13.28 2.11
CA LEU A 179 14.17 -12.44 1.89
C LEU A 179 15.08 -13.23 0.96
#